data_AF-A0A7W9BGR1-F1
#
_entry.id   AF-A0A7W9BGR1-F1
#
_cell.length_a   1.000
_cell.length_b   1.000
_cell.length_c   1.000
_cell.angle_alpha   90.00
_cell.angle_beta   90.00
_cell.angle_gamma   90.00
#
_symmetry.space_group_name_H-M   'P 1'
#
loop_
_entity.id
_entity.type
_entity.pdbx_description
1 polymer ?
#
loop_
_entity_poly.entity_id
_entity_poly.type
_entity_poly.pdbx_seq_one_letter_code
_entity_poly.pdbx_strand_id
1 'polypeptide(L)'
;MTAEDTDRGGIQPAITALQVGREAQPVIVVDGFHPDPDSLRAAASSAHFSAAQRHYPGMRAPLPATYFSAVRATLTLVLRDAFGATGAIDLIDASFSIVTTPPTDLTLSQRLPHVDAVELTRIALVHYLSPQDRAGTAFFRHRQTGFELIDASRSAPYFQALNGELAQGAEPSGYVGEDDPRFECTACIEARYNRAVIYRSAMLHSGAIPLAASLSADPQAGRLTITAFLLVR
;
A
#
# COMPACT_ATOMS: atom_id res chain seq x y z
N MET A 1 37.94 -1.41 -33.20
CA MET A 1 37.09 -0.32 -32.69
C MET A 1 35.69 -0.89 -32.56
N THR A 2 35.43 -1.51 -31.42
CA THR A 2 34.26 -2.34 -31.16
C THR A 2 33.06 -1.44 -30.86
N ALA A 3 32.01 -1.62 -31.65
CA ALA A 3 30.67 -1.26 -31.24
C ALA A 3 30.25 -2.24 -30.14
N GLU A 4 30.43 -1.84 -28.89
CA GLU A 4 29.70 -2.42 -27.77
C GLU A 4 28.40 -1.62 -27.63
N ASP A 5 27.43 -2.05 -28.44
CA ASP A 5 26.02 -1.78 -28.24
C ASP A 5 25.65 -2.41 -26.90
N THR A 6 25.70 -1.60 -25.84
CA THR A 6 25.23 -2.01 -24.52
C THR A 6 23.72 -2.05 -24.61
N ASP A 7 23.18 -3.26 -24.71
CA ASP A 7 21.79 -3.61 -24.49
C ASP A 7 21.26 -2.90 -23.23
N ARG A 8 20.68 -1.70 -23.41
CA ARG A 8 19.86 -1.04 -22.40
C ARG A 8 18.45 -1.58 -22.54
N GLY A 9 18.27 -2.86 -22.23
CA GLY A 9 16.97 -3.43 -21.91
C GLY A 9 16.40 -2.69 -20.71
N GLY A 10 15.69 -1.59 -20.96
CA GLY A 10 15.03 -0.82 -19.91
C GLY A 10 14.04 -1.70 -19.14
N ILE A 11 13.86 -1.43 -17.84
CA ILE A 11 12.87 -2.15 -17.03
C ILE A 11 11.49 -1.96 -17.67
N GLN A 12 10.90 -3.08 -18.12
CA GLN A 12 9.55 -3.09 -18.67
C GLN A 12 8.56 -3.50 -17.57
N PRO A 13 7.53 -2.68 -17.30
CA PRO A 13 6.56 -3.01 -16.26
C PRO A 13 5.67 -4.19 -16.69
N ALA A 14 5.56 -5.20 -15.82
CA ALA A 14 4.65 -6.32 -15.98
C ALA A 14 3.40 -6.11 -15.11
N ILE A 15 2.25 -5.94 -15.75
CA ILE A 15 0.97 -5.64 -15.09
C ILE A 15 0.17 -6.92 -14.91
N THR A 16 -0.26 -7.21 -13.69
CA THR A 16 -1.16 -8.30 -13.34
C THR A 16 -2.40 -7.73 -12.66
N ALA A 17 -3.59 -8.06 -13.17
CA ALA A 17 -4.86 -7.72 -12.55
C ALA A 17 -5.39 -8.90 -11.74
N LEU A 18 -5.69 -8.66 -10.46
CA LEU A 18 -6.25 -9.65 -9.56
C LEU A 18 -7.67 -9.23 -9.16
N GLN A 19 -8.55 -10.22 -9.03
CA GLN A 19 -9.87 -10.06 -8.42
C GLN A 19 -9.77 -10.60 -7.00
N VAL A 20 -9.84 -9.70 -6.02
CA VAL A 20 -9.62 -10.04 -4.60
C VAL A 20 -10.94 -10.18 -3.88
N GLY A 21 -11.04 -11.24 -3.08
CA GLY A 21 -12.18 -11.54 -2.22
C GLY A 21 -13.46 -11.91 -2.97
N ARG A 22 -14.57 -11.95 -2.24
CA ARG A 22 -15.90 -12.28 -2.75
C ARG A 22 -16.54 -11.13 -3.50
N GLU A 23 -16.16 -9.89 -3.18
CA GLU A 23 -16.62 -8.69 -3.88
C GLU A 23 -15.83 -8.41 -5.17
N ALA A 24 -14.89 -9.30 -5.53
CA ALA A 24 -14.07 -9.24 -6.74
C ALA A 24 -13.54 -7.82 -6.98
N GLN A 25 -12.89 -7.25 -5.97
CA GLN A 25 -12.32 -5.92 -6.10
C GLN A 25 -11.01 -5.98 -6.88
N PRO A 26 -10.78 -5.06 -7.83
CA PRO A 26 -9.55 -5.06 -8.61
C PRO A 26 -8.36 -4.62 -7.74
N VAL A 27 -7.34 -5.47 -7.70
CA VAL A 27 -6.01 -5.14 -7.19
C VAL A 27 -5.00 -5.33 -8.31
N ILE A 28 -4.28 -4.26 -8.64
CA ILE A 28 -3.33 -4.27 -9.74
C ILE A 28 -1.92 -4.32 -9.19
N VAL A 29 -1.18 -5.34 -9.60
CA VAL A 29 0.23 -5.53 -9.28
C VAL A 29 1.05 -5.18 -10.49
N VAL A 30 2.06 -4.31 -10.31
CA VAL A 30 2.99 -3.94 -11.37
C VAL A 30 4.41 -4.24 -10.92
N ASP A 31 5.00 -5.29 -11.48
CA ASP A 31 6.42 -5.60 -11.28
C ASP A 31 7.28 -4.76 -12.23
N GLY A 32 8.41 -4.22 -11.76
CA GLY A 32 9.24 -3.32 -12.58
C GLY A 32 8.61 -1.94 -12.77
N PHE A 33 7.98 -1.39 -11.72
CA PHE A 33 7.12 -0.21 -11.82
C PHE A 33 7.84 1.08 -12.23
N HIS A 34 9.00 1.36 -11.62
CA HIS A 34 9.83 2.51 -11.93
C HIS A 34 11.02 2.09 -12.82
N PRO A 35 11.42 2.89 -13.82
CA PRO A 35 12.53 2.55 -14.72
C PRO A 35 13.90 2.54 -14.04
N ASP A 36 14.03 3.19 -12.89
CA ASP A 36 15.26 3.28 -12.10
C ASP A 36 14.93 3.30 -10.59
N PRO A 37 14.65 2.14 -9.97
CA PRO A 37 14.28 2.07 -8.56
C PRO A 37 15.49 2.29 -7.62
N ASP A 38 16.71 2.13 -8.11
CA ASP A 38 17.93 2.32 -7.32
C ASP A 38 18.17 3.81 -7.04
N SER A 39 17.92 4.70 -8.02
CA SER A 39 17.98 6.14 -7.76
C SER A 39 16.92 6.61 -6.76
N LEU A 40 15.75 5.97 -6.70
CA LEU A 40 14.76 6.26 -5.66
C LEU A 40 15.27 5.89 -4.26
N ARG A 41 15.96 4.74 -4.13
CA ARG A 41 16.60 4.36 -2.86
C ARG A 41 17.72 5.32 -2.47
N ALA A 42 18.55 5.74 -3.43
CA ALA A 42 19.60 6.73 -3.19
C ALA A 42 19.04 8.09 -2.77
N ALA A 43 17.93 8.52 -3.40
CA ALA A 43 17.20 9.72 -3.01
C ALA A 43 16.63 9.61 -1.59
N ALA A 44 16.03 8.46 -1.24
CA ALA A 44 15.52 8.21 0.10
C ALA A 44 16.64 8.28 1.16
N SER A 45 17.82 7.72 0.90
CA SER A 45 18.98 7.84 1.81
C SER A 45 19.45 9.27 2.06
N SER A 46 19.16 10.18 1.15
CA SER A 46 19.51 11.60 1.29
C SER A 46 18.34 12.45 1.82
N ALA A 47 17.16 11.85 1.99
CA ALA A 47 15.95 12.55 2.38
C ALA A 47 15.84 12.68 3.89
N HIS A 48 15.21 13.76 4.34
CA HIS A 48 14.90 13.95 5.75
C HIS A 48 13.56 13.29 6.10
N PHE A 49 13.62 12.17 6.81
CA PHE A 49 12.43 11.49 7.35
C PHE A 49 11.98 12.14 8.65
N SER A 50 10.67 12.32 8.78
CA SER A 50 10.02 12.75 10.02
C SER A 50 8.87 11.82 10.37
N ALA A 51 8.45 11.85 11.64
CA ALA A 51 7.30 11.06 12.10
C ALA A 51 6.09 11.32 11.19
N ALA A 52 5.48 10.24 10.70
CA ALA A 52 4.29 10.35 9.89
C ALA A 52 3.15 10.92 10.75
N GLN A 53 2.41 11.86 10.17
CA GLN A 53 1.17 12.31 10.78
C GLN A 53 0.06 11.27 10.54
N ARG A 54 -0.99 11.29 11.38
CA ARG A 54 -2.19 10.44 11.28
C ARG A 54 -1.89 8.96 11.55
N HIS A 55 -2.36 8.06 10.68
CA HIS A 55 -2.49 6.62 10.95
C HIS A 55 -1.24 5.79 10.57
N TYR A 56 -0.28 6.33 9.83
CA TYR A 56 0.85 5.52 9.36
C TYR A 56 1.87 5.21 10.50
N PRO A 57 2.22 3.93 10.75
CA PRO A 57 3.06 3.52 11.88
C PRO A 57 4.57 3.68 11.58
N GLY A 58 5.02 4.91 11.32
CA GLY A 58 6.44 5.16 11.14
C GLY A 58 6.77 6.56 10.63
N MET A 59 7.70 6.64 9.68
CA MET A 59 8.26 7.90 9.20
C MET A 59 8.00 8.12 7.71
N ARG A 60 7.95 9.38 7.28
CA ARG A 60 7.74 9.78 5.89
C ARG A 60 8.73 10.86 5.45
N ALA A 61 9.02 10.90 4.15
CA ALA A 61 9.83 11.94 3.52
C ALA A 61 9.31 12.31 2.12
N PRO A 62 9.54 13.54 1.63
CA PRO A 62 9.12 13.94 0.29
C PRO A 62 9.72 13.08 -0.83
N LEU A 63 8.99 12.95 -1.94
CA LEU A 63 9.47 12.26 -3.14
C LEU A 63 10.27 13.20 -4.06
N PRO A 64 11.16 12.65 -4.92
CA PRO A 64 11.68 13.38 -6.07
C PRO A 64 10.53 13.86 -6.97
N ALA A 65 10.62 15.10 -7.47
CA ALA A 65 9.60 15.70 -8.33
C ALA A 65 9.35 14.91 -9.64
N THR A 66 10.33 14.10 -10.07
CA THR A 66 10.29 13.29 -11.28
C THR A 66 9.58 11.95 -11.11
N TYR A 67 9.20 11.55 -9.89
CA TYR A 67 8.63 10.22 -9.63
C TYR A 67 7.40 9.93 -10.50
N PHE A 68 6.40 10.83 -10.48
CA PHE A 68 5.15 10.60 -11.23
C PHE A 68 5.30 10.78 -12.74
N SER A 69 6.24 11.61 -13.22
CA SER A 69 6.49 11.71 -14.65
C SER A 69 7.12 10.42 -15.19
N ALA A 70 7.99 9.76 -14.41
CA ALA A 70 8.62 8.51 -14.78
C ALA A 70 7.65 7.33 -14.90
N VAL A 71 6.62 7.26 -14.04
CA VAL A 71 5.63 6.16 -14.02
C VAL A 71 4.30 6.50 -14.71
N ARG A 72 4.19 7.69 -15.32
CA ARG A 72 2.92 8.25 -15.81
C ARG A 72 2.19 7.31 -16.76
N ALA A 73 2.90 6.77 -17.76
CA ALA A 73 2.30 5.94 -18.80
C ALA A 73 1.63 4.68 -18.19
N THR A 74 2.39 3.96 -17.36
CA THR A 74 1.92 2.75 -16.66
C THR A 74 0.78 3.08 -15.70
N LEU A 75 0.92 4.15 -14.90
CA LEU A 75 -0.10 4.53 -13.92
C LEU A 75 -1.41 4.94 -14.61
N THR A 76 -1.36 5.76 -15.67
CA THR A 76 -2.56 6.14 -16.43
C THR A 76 -3.25 4.94 -17.06
N LEU A 77 -2.49 3.98 -17.61
CA LEU A 77 -3.03 2.74 -18.16
C LEU A 77 -3.81 1.96 -17.10
N VAL A 78 -3.20 1.74 -15.94
CA VAL A 78 -3.82 1.02 -14.81
C VAL A 78 -5.07 1.72 -14.32
N LEU A 79 -5.02 3.03 -14.09
CA LEU A 79 -6.15 3.80 -13.56
C LEU A 79 -7.35 3.81 -14.52
N ARG A 80 -7.08 3.89 -15.82
CA ARG A 80 -8.13 3.82 -16.85
C ARG A 80 -8.75 2.42 -16.90
N ASP A 81 -7.93 1.39 -17.08
CA ASP A 81 -8.43 0.05 -17.43
C ASP A 81 -9.01 -0.70 -16.23
N ALA A 82 -8.45 -0.52 -15.03
CA ALA A 82 -8.90 -1.22 -13.83
C ALA A 82 -9.90 -0.41 -12.97
N PHE A 83 -9.80 0.92 -12.99
CA PHE A 83 -10.57 1.78 -12.09
C PHE A 83 -11.53 2.73 -12.82
N GLY A 84 -11.55 2.69 -14.17
CA GLY A 84 -12.49 3.45 -14.99
C GLY A 84 -12.20 4.95 -15.04
N ALA A 85 -10.96 5.37 -14.78
CA ALA A 85 -10.58 6.78 -14.87
C ALA A 85 -10.75 7.27 -16.33
N THR A 86 -11.53 8.33 -16.53
CA THR A 86 -11.77 8.92 -17.86
C THR A 86 -11.27 10.37 -17.95
N GLY A 87 -11.06 11.01 -16.81
CA GLY A 87 -10.64 12.40 -16.72
C GLY A 87 -9.26 12.61 -16.09
N ALA A 88 -9.14 13.77 -15.44
CA ALA A 88 -7.93 14.13 -14.70
C ALA A 88 -7.72 13.21 -13.48
N ILE A 89 -6.44 12.97 -13.18
CA ILE A 89 -6.01 12.25 -11.99
C ILE A 89 -5.39 13.29 -11.06
N ASP A 90 -6.00 13.51 -9.90
CA ASP A 90 -5.47 14.43 -8.89
C ASP A 90 -4.58 13.67 -7.90
N LEU A 91 -3.38 14.19 -7.64
CA LEU A 91 -2.53 13.69 -6.56
C LEU A 91 -2.98 14.28 -5.23
N ILE A 92 -3.40 13.44 -4.29
CA ILE A 92 -3.81 13.88 -2.95
C ILE A 92 -2.58 13.99 -2.04
N ASP A 93 -1.77 12.94 -2.01
CA ASP A 93 -0.59 12.84 -1.15
C ASP A 93 0.36 11.76 -1.71
N ALA A 94 1.66 11.96 -1.56
CA ALA A 94 2.67 10.94 -1.85
C ALA A 94 3.98 11.19 -1.11
N SER A 95 4.58 10.13 -0.59
CA SER A 95 5.85 10.21 0.15
C SER A 95 6.59 8.89 0.12
N PHE A 96 7.91 8.95 0.35
CA PHE A 96 8.60 7.81 0.92
C PHE A 96 8.02 7.53 2.30
N SER A 97 7.90 6.25 2.64
CA SER A 97 7.30 5.79 3.88
C SER A 97 8.11 4.60 4.41
N ILE A 98 8.51 4.65 5.68
CA ILE A 98 9.23 3.57 6.38
C ILE A 98 8.46 3.22 7.64
N VAL A 99 8.12 1.94 7.79
CA VAL A 99 7.51 1.45 9.03
C VAL A 99 8.58 1.32 10.11
N THR A 100 8.38 2.00 11.24
CA THR A 100 9.35 2.02 12.35
C THR A 100 8.72 1.83 13.72
N THR A 101 7.38 1.92 13.83
CA THR A 101 6.70 1.77 15.11
C THR A 101 6.66 0.29 15.51
N PRO A 102 7.20 -0.10 16.67
CA PRO A 102 7.14 -1.50 17.10
C PRO A 102 5.71 -1.90 17.47
N PRO A 103 5.38 -3.21 17.42
CA PRO A 103 4.05 -3.74 17.74
C PRO A 103 3.44 -3.24 19.06
N THR A 104 4.28 -3.04 20.09
CA THR A 104 3.86 -2.57 21.43
C THR A 104 3.36 -1.14 21.44
N ASP A 105 3.80 -0.33 20.48
CA ASP A 105 3.57 1.12 20.44
C ASP A 105 2.50 1.49 19.41
N LEU A 106 1.96 0.50 18.70
CA LEU A 106 0.87 0.69 17.76
C LEU A 106 -0.39 1.14 18.49
N THR A 107 -1.06 2.14 17.94
CA THR A 107 -2.43 2.48 18.33
C THR A 107 -3.40 1.38 17.88
N LEU A 108 -4.56 1.27 18.51
CA LEU A 108 -5.57 0.27 18.14
C LEU A 108 -5.92 0.27 16.64
N SER A 109 -6.04 1.46 16.03
CA SER A 109 -6.34 1.56 14.59
C SER A 109 -5.23 1.01 13.69
N GLN A 110 -3.97 1.03 14.14
CA GLN A 110 -2.83 0.45 13.42
C GLN A 110 -2.72 -1.07 13.59
N ARG A 111 -3.47 -1.65 14.54
CA ARG A 111 -3.54 -3.09 14.80
C ARG A 111 -4.72 -3.77 14.09
N LEU A 112 -5.48 -3.03 13.28
CA LEU A 112 -6.70 -3.49 12.61
C LEU A 112 -6.60 -3.25 11.09
N PRO A 113 -7.25 -4.09 10.25
CA PRO A 113 -7.54 -3.73 8.88
C PRO A 113 -8.28 -2.39 8.82
N HIS A 114 -7.88 -1.54 7.88
CA HIS A 114 -8.44 -0.20 7.74
C HIS A 114 -8.77 0.13 6.28
N VAL A 115 -9.42 1.27 6.10
CA VAL A 115 -9.62 1.95 4.83
C VAL A 115 -9.06 3.37 4.95
N ASP A 116 -8.44 3.89 3.91
CA ASP A 116 -7.89 5.26 3.93
C ASP A 116 -8.95 6.32 3.61
N ALA A 117 -10.03 5.88 2.98
CA ALA A 117 -11.10 6.71 2.43
C ALA A 117 -12.33 5.86 2.12
N VAL A 118 -13.50 6.50 2.06
CA VAL A 118 -14.76 5.82 1.69
C VAL A 118 -15.19 6.15 0.25
N GLU A 119 -14.51 7.10 -0.39
CA GLU A 119 -14.72 7.47 -1.77
C GLU A 119 -14.13 6.41 -2.71
N LEU A 120 -14.97 5.78 -3.53
CA LEU A 120 -14.55 4.73 -4.47
C LEU A 120 -13.59 5.24 -5.54
N THR A 121 -13.58 6.54 -5.79
CA THR A 121 -12.68 7.24 -6.71
C THR A 121 -11.30 7.48 -6.12
N ARG A 122 -11.08 7.21 -4.82
CA ARG A 122 -9.76 7.35 -4.21
C ARG A 122 -8.98 6.04 -4.31
N ILE A 123 -7.82 6.10 -4.94
CA ILE A 123 -6.94 4.98 -5.24
C ILE A 123 -5.68 5.10 -4.39
N ALA A 124 -5.32 4.00 -3.72
CA ALA A 124 -4.06 3.83 -3.01
C ALA A 124 -3.03 3.17 -3.93
N LEU A 125 -1.78 3.59 -3.79
CA LEU A 125 -0.61 2.99 -4.43
C LEU A 125 0.45 2.75 -3.36
N VAL A 126 0.94 1.52 -3.27
CA VAL A 126 2.11 1.16 -2.46
C VAL A 126 3.18 0.61 -3.39
N HIS A 127 4.33 1.27 -3.47
CA HIS A 127 5.46 0.85 -4.29
C HIS A 127 6.63 0.45 -3.39
N TYR A 128 7.01 -0.82 -3.43
CA TYR A 128 8.01 -1.42 -2.56
C TYR A 128 9.43 -1.21 -3.11
N LEU A 129 10.31 -0.67 -2.27
CA LEU A 129 11.68 -0.33 -2.64
C LEU A 129 12.73 -1.07 -1.80
N SER A 130 12.35 -2.05 -0.98
CA SER A 130 13.26 -2.86 -0.18
C SER A 130 13.54 -4.21 -0.85
N PRO A 131 14.79 -4.51 -1.25
CA PRO A 131 15.11 -5.74 -1.99
C PRO A 131 14.84 -7.04 -1.23
N GLN A 132 15.09 -7.05 0.07
CA GLN A 132 15.00 -8.22 0.93
C GLN A 132 13.66 -8.32 1.67
N ASP A 133 12.87 -7.25 1.70
CA ASP A 133 11.58 -7.26 2.39
C ASP A 133 10.54 -8.02 1.57
N ARG A 134 9.69 -8.76 2.28
CA ARG A 134 8.56 -9.52 1.75
C ARG A 134 7.24 -9.12 2.40
N ALA A 135 7.27 -8.22 3.38
CA ALA A 135 6.10 -7.72 4.08
C ALA A 135 5.21 -6.88 3.15
N GLY A 136 4.26 -7.55 2.53
CA GLY A 136 3.37 -7.04 1.49
C GLY A 136 2.21 -6.18 2.00
N THR A 137 1.11 -6.25 1.25
CA THR A 137 -0.20 -5.72 1.64
C THR A 137 -1.20 -6.85 1.66
N ALA A 138 -1.89 -7.00 2.78
CA ALA A 138 -2.99 -7.94 2.95
C ALA A 138 -4.33 -7.21 2.81
N PHE A 139 -5.33 -7.92 2.29
CA PHE A 139 -6.69 -7.49 2.10
C PHE A 139 -7.63 -8.37 2.91
N PHE A 140 -8.73 -7.81 3.38
CA PHE A 140 -9.57 -8.48 4.38
C PHE A 140 -11.06 -8.38 4.06
N ARG A 141 -11.79 -9.37 4.57
CA ARG A 141 -13.24 -9.31 4.75
C ARG A 141 -13.55 -9.24 6.23
N HIS A 142 -14.36 -8.28 6.63
CA HIS A 142 -14.93 -8.25 7.96
C HIS A 142 -15.99 -9.35 8.09
N ARG A 143 -15.85 -10.26 9.05
CA ARG A 143 -16.66 -11.48 9.12
C ARG A 143 -18.10 -11.20 9.50
N GLN A 144 -18.33 -10.31 10.47
CA GLN A 144 -19.68 -10.03 10.97
C GLN A 144 -20.54 -9.30 9.93
N THR A 145 -20.02 -8.28 9.26
CA THR A 145 -20.78 -7.53 8.23
C THR A 145 -20.68 -8.13 6.84
N GLY A 146 -19.63 -8.93 6.59
CA GLY A 146 -19.31 -9.50 5.30
C GLY A 146 -18.67 -8.54 4.30
N PHE A 147 -18.32 -7.32 4.71
CA PHE A 147 -17.76 -6.30 3.82
C PHE A 147 -16.26 -6.49 3.57
N GLU A 148 -15.84 -6.25 2.33
CA GLU A 148 -14.44 -6.16 1.90
C GLU A 148 -14.13 -4.71 1.46
N LEU A 149 -15.14 -4.03 0.91
CA LEU A 149 -15.14 -2.62 0.52
C LEU A 149 -16.05 -1.81 1.47
N ILE A 150 -15.50 -0.76 2.07
CA ILE A 150 -16.21 0.17 2.98
C ILE A 150 -16.38 1.52 2.29
N ASP A 151 -17.48 1.68 1.55
CA ASP A 151 -17.88 2.97 1.00
C ASP A 151 -18.70 3.81 1.99
N ALA A 152 -19.15 4.99 1.55
CA ALA A 152 -19.92 5.91 2.39
C ALA A 152 -21.21 5.28 2.95
N SER A 153 -21.86 4.38 2.21
CA SER A 153 -23.09 3.69 2.64
C SER A 153 -22.81 2.59 3.67
N ARG A 154 -21.61 2.00 3.64
CA ARG A 154 -21.20 0.87 4.49
C ARG A 154 -20.41 1.29 5.73
N SER A 155 -19.85 2.51 5.74
CA SER A 155 -19.00 3.02 6.82
C SER A 155 -19.66 2.97 8.20
N ALA A 156 -20.86 3.56 8.35
CA ALA A 156 -21.57 3.58 9.63
C ALA A 156 -21.88 2.18 10.19
N PRO A 157 -22.53 1.25 9.44
CA PRO A 157 -22.78 -0.08 9.95
C PRO A 157 -21.50 -0.89 10.20
N TYR A 158 -20.44 -0.68 9.41
CA TYR A 158 -19.14 -1.32 9.64
C TYR A 158 -18.53 -0.91 10.98
N PHE A 159 -18.36 0.40 11.22
CA PHE A 159 -17.76 0.89 12.45
C PHE A 159 -18.61 0.59 13.69
N GLN A 160 -19.94 0.58 13.56
CA GLN A 160 -20.82 0.16 14.64
C GLN A 160 -20.57 -1.29 15.06
N ALA A 161 -20.47 -2.21 14.09
CA ALA A 161 -20.20 -3.62 14.35
C ALA A 161 -18.81 -3.81 14.97
N LEU A 162 -17.76 -3.26 14.34
CA LEU A 162 -16.39 -3.38 14.80
C LEU A 162 -16.20 -2.83 16.24
N ASN A 163 -16.81 -1.68 16.55
CA ASN A 163 -16.74 -1.12 17.90
C ASN A 163 -17.47 -2.00 18.93
N GLY A 164 -18.57 -2.65 18.54
CA GLY A 164 -19.27 -3.62 19.38
C GLY A 164 -18.41 -4.85 19.69
N GLU A 165 -17.72 -5.39 18.69
CA GLU A 165 -16.79 -6.51 18.86
C GLU A 165 -15.58 -6.12 19.72
N LEU A 166 -15.00 -4.94 19.52
CA LEU A 166 -13.88 -4.43 20.31
C LEU A 166 -14.24 -4.21 21.79
N ALA A 167 -15.48 -3.81 22.08
CA ALA A 167 -15.95 -3.63 23.46
C ALA A 167 -16.15 -4.96 24.21
N GLN A 168 -16.32 -6.08 23.49
CA GLN A 168 -16.63 -7.39 24.07
C GLN A 168 -15.46 -8.39 23.97
N GLY A 169 -14.51 -8.14 23.06
CA GLY A 169 -13.41 -9.04 22.74
C GLY A 169 -12.06 -8.59 23.27
N ALA A 170 -11.04 -9.41 23.01
CA ALA A 170 -9.66 -9.03 23.26
C ALA A 170 -9.19 -7.96 22.26
N GLU A 171 -8.34 -7.04 22.74
CA GLU A 171 -7.64 -6.13 21.85
C GLU A 171 -6.69 -6.90 20.93
N PRO A 172 -6.63 -6.57 19.63
CA PRO A 172 -5.63 -7.12 18.74
C PRO A 172 -4.23 -6.72 19.20
N SER A 173 -3.28 -7.66 19.08
CA SER A 173 -1.88 -7.47 19.46
C SER A 173 -1.02 -7.21 18.22
N GLY A 174 -0.30 -6.10 18.22
CA GLY A 174 0.67 -5.79 17.16
C GLY A 174 0.06 -5.54 15.78
N TYR A 175 0.88 -5.73 14.74
CA TYR A 175 0.41 -5.64 13.36
C TYR A 175 -0.64 -6.72 13.06
N VAL A 176 -1.57 -6.39 12.17
CA VAL A 176 -2.64 -7.31 11.76
C VAL A 176 -2.03 -8.61 11.24
N GLY A 177 -2.19 -9.68 12.02
CA GLY A 177 -1.92 -11.05 11.58
C GLY A 177 -3.14 -11.69 10.91
N GLU A 178 -2.94 -12.86 10.30
CA GLU A 178 -4.02 -13.64 9.68
C GLU A 178 -5.03 -14.21 10.70
N ASP A 179 -4.71 -14.14 11.99
CA ASP A 179 -5.43 -14.84 13.07
C ASP A 179 -6.48 -13.99 13.81
N ASP A 180 -6.75 -12.74 13.39
CA ASP A 180 -7.79 -11.93 14.03
C ASP A 180 -9.19 -12.53 13.72
N PRO A 181 -9.95 -12.99 14.73
CA PRO A 181 -11.22 -13.70 14.50
C PRO A 181 -12.33 -12.80 13.94
N ARG A 182 -12.14 -11.48 13.89
CA ARG A 182 -13.09 -10.54 13.27
C ARG A 182 -12.90 -10.45 11.76
N PHE A 183 -11.72 -10.80 11.26
CA PHE A 183 -11.36 -10.62 9.86
C PHE A 183 -10.96 -11.94 9.19
N GLU A 184 -11.19 -12.01 7.89
CA GLU A 184 -10.73 -13.07 7.01
C GLU A 184 -9.75 -12.44 6.04
N CYS A 185 -8.49 -12.89 6.01
CA CYS A 185 -7.53 -12.47 4.99
C CYS A 185 -7.98 -13.04 3.63
N THR A 186 -8.33 -12.17 2.68
CA THR A 186 -8.84 -12.57 1.35
C THR A 186 -7.74 -12.64 0.29
N ALA A 187 -6.67 -11.86 0.48
CA ALA A 187 -5.45 -11.95 -0.33
C ALA A 187 -4.28 -11.32 0.43
N CYS A 188 -3.08 -11.83 0.19
CA CYS A 188 -1.84 -11.21 0.62
C CYS A 188 -0.90 -11.07 -0.57
N ILE A 189 -0.61 -9.83 -0.95
CA ILE A 189 0.29 -9.54 -2.07
C ILE A 189 1.67 -9.28 -1.50
N GLU A 190 2.55 -10.27 -1.64
CA GLU A 190 3.95 -10.22 -1.21
C GLU A 190 4.68 -8.99 -1.78
N ALA A 191 5.44 -8.30 -0.92
CA ALA A 191 6.32 -7.22 -1.35
C ALA A 191 7.46 -7.78 -2.21
N ARG A 192 7.79 -7.06 -3.30
CA ARG A 192 8.96 -7.33 -4.14
C ARG A 192 9.61 -6.03 -4.54
N TYR A 193 10.91 -6.06 -4.76
CA TYR A 193 11.62 -4.87 -5.19
C TYR A 193 11.05 -4.31 -6.49
N ASN A 194 10.80 -2.99 -6.53
CA ASN A 194 10.22 -2.29 -7.68
C ASN A 194 8.83 -2.80 -8.08
N ARG A 195 8.06 -3.35 -7.12
CA ARG A 195 6.66 -3.72 -7.30
C ARG A 195 5.76 -2.59 -6.81
N ALA A 196 4.75 -2.21 -7.60
CA ALA A 196 3.62 -1.42 -7.12
C ALA A 196 2.37 -2.28 -6.94
N VAL A 197 1.58 -1.97 -5.92
CA VAL A 197 0.24 -2.53 -5.67
C VAL A 197 -0.73 -1.36 -5.61
N ILE A 198 -1.74 -1.39 -6.49
CA ILE A 198 -2.68 -0.29 -6.74
C ILE A 198 -4.10 -0.82 -6.54
N TYR A 199 -4.88 -0.17 -5.68
CA TYR A 199 -6.20 -0.64 -5.24
C TYR A 199 -7.06 0.53 -4.75
N ARG A 200 -8.38 0.31 -4.57
CA ARG A 200 -9.26 1.35 -4.01
C ARG A 200 -8.94 1.56 -2.52
N SER A 201 -8.81 2.81 -2.09
CA SER A 201 -8.60 3.17 -0.68
C SER A 201 -9.72 2.71 0.26
N ALA A 202 -10.90 2.41 -0.29
CA ALA A 202 -12.05 1.88 0.42
C ALA A 202 -11.99 0.36 0.68
N MET A 203 -10.98 -0.36 0.18
CA MET A 203 -10.81 -1.79 0.49
C MET A 203 -10.21 -1.96 1.88
N LEU A 204 -10.74 -2.89 2.68
CA LEU A 204 -10.14 -3.27 3.96
C LEU A 204 -8.77 -3.90 3.71
N HIS A 205 -7.73 -3.26 4.24
CA HIS A 205 -6.36 -3.68 4.02
C HIS A 205 -5.46 -3.38 5.22
N SER A 206 -4.27 -3.96 5.21
CA SER A 206 -3.19 -3.66 6.15
C SER A 206 -1.83 -4.03 5.55
N GLY A 207 -0.75 -3.46 6.10
CA GLY A 207 0.58 -3.98 5.84
C GLY A 207 0.73 -5.39 6.42
N ALA A 208 1.14 -6.36 5.60
CA ALA A 208 1.36 -7.74 6.02
C ALA A 208 2.74 -7.88 6.71
N ILE A 209 2.92 -7.19 7.83
CA ILE A 209 4.19 -7.07 8.54
C ILE A 209 4.27 -8.16 9.62
N PRO A 210 5.21 -9.11 9.51
CA PRO A 210 5.37 -10.15 10.52
C PRO A 210 5.68 -9.57 11.90
N LEU A 211 5.18 -10.20 12.96
CA LEU A 211 5.48 -9.78 14.34
C LEU A 211 6.98 -9.75 14.64
N ALA A 212 7.74 -10.68 14.05
CA ALA A 212 9.19 -10.79 14.18
C ALA A 212 9.98 -9.90 13.20
N ALA A 213 9.31 -9.00 12.46
CA ALA A 213 10.00 -8.12 11.52
C ALA A 213 11.00 -7.21 12.25
N SER A 214 12.24 -7.18 11.74
CA SER A 214 13.23 -6.21 12.19
C SER A 214 12.91 -4.87 11.56
N LEU A 215 12.37 -3.94 12.36
CA LEU A 215 12.07 -2.59 11.91
C LEU A 215 13.32 -1.72 12.00
N SER A 216 13.62 -0.99 10.92
CA SER A 216 14.74 -0.06 10.86
C SER A 216 14.28 1.26 10.25
N ALA A 217 14.76 2.36 10.82
CA ALA A 217 14.57 3.71 10.31
C ALA A 217 15.46 4.01 9.09
N ASP A 218 16.50 3.21 8.84
CA ASP A 218 17.39 3.38 7.70
C ASP A 218 16.67 2.99 6.40
N PRO A 219 16.48 3.89 5.42
CA PRO A 219 15.86 3.58 4.13
C PRO A 219 16.56 2.46 3.35
N GLN A 220 17.84 2.18 3.64
CA GLN A 220 18.57 1.10 2.99
C GLN A 220 18.25 -0.28 3.59
N ALA A 221 17.93 -0.35 4.89
CA ALA A 221 17.70 -1.60 5.61
C ALA A 221 16.22 -1.86 5.95
N GLY A 222 15.46 -0.80 6.21
CA GLY A 222 14.06 -0.85 6.61
C GLY A 222 13.11 -1.17 5.47
N ARG A 223 11.83 -1.33 5.81
CA ARG A 223 10.72 -1.45 4.85
C ARG A 223 10.43 -0.09 4.22
N LEU A 224 11.20 0.26 3.19
CA LEU A 224 11.03 1.45 2.40
C LEU A 224 9.97 1.21 1.32
N THR A 225 8.96 2.06 1.34
CA THR A 225 7.92 2.12 0.31
C THR A 225 7.74 3.55 -0.17
N ILE A 226 7.10 3.71 -1.32
CA ILE A 226 6.40 4.93 -1.67
C ILE A 226 4.91 4.66 -1.50
N THR A 227 4.24 5.49 -0.70
CA THR A 227 2.78 5.47 -0.55
C THR A 227 2.21 6.69 -1.24
N ALA A 228 1.20 6.50 -2.09
CA ALA A 228 0.51 7.59 -2.76
C ALA A 228 -1.00 7.39 -2.76
N PHE A 229 -1.72 8.50 -2.75
CA PHE A 229 -3.18 8.57 -2.87
C PHE A 229 -3.56 9.45 -4.06
N LEU A 230 -4.43 8.91 -4.90
CA LEU A 230 -4.87 9.54 -6.15
C LEU A 230 -6.39 9.62 -6.15
N LEU A 231 -6.94 10.69 -6.72
CA LEU A 231 -8.37 10.79 -7.02
C LEU A 231 -8.57 10.62 -8.52
N VAL A 232 -9.40 9.67 -8.92
CA VAL A 232 -9.79 9.47 -10.33
C VAL A 232 -11.19 10.01 -10.59
N ARG A 233 -11.41 10.57 -11.78
CA ARG A 233 -12.72 11.07 -12.24
C ARG A 233 -13.13 10.37 -13.53
#